data_AF-A0A6B3HYY2-F1
#
_entry.id   AF-A0A6B3HYY2-F1
#
_cell.length_a   1.000
_cell.length_b   1.000
_cell.length_c   1.000
_cell.angle_alpha   90.00
_cell.angle_beta   90.00
_cell.angle_gamma   90.00
#
_symmetry.space_group_name_H-M   'P 1'
#
loop_
_entity.id
_entity.type
_entity.pdbx_description
1 polymer ?
#
loop_
_entity_poly.entity_id
_entity_poly.type
_entity_poly.pdbx_seq_one_letter_code
_entity_poly.pdbx_strand_id
1 'polypeptide(L)'
;GWTVAHQVAHLAWTDRVALTAVTDPEAFAAHVAEASARPFTFVDEAAEARAALPPAESLTGWRAGRAALDAALRAAEPGTRVPWYGPPMSVPSMATARLMETWAHGQDVADALGVRRAPTGRLRHIARLGWRTRDFAYAMNGLTPPEAPFRIELTPPQGEGRWTYGPEDAPQRVTGPALDFCLLVTRRAHRDDLAVRA
;
A
#
# COMPACT_ATOMS: atom_id res chain seq x y z
N GLY A 1 -1.26 -20.29 1.67
CA GLY A 1 -1.95 -19.03 1.37
C GLY A 1 -2.37 -18.38 2.68
N TRP A 2 -2.36 -17.06 2.76
CA TRP A 2 -2.59 -16.33 4.02
C TRP A 2 -4.04 -16.41 4.53
N THR A 3 -4.20 -16.60 5.84
CA THR A 3 -5.51 -16.55 6.53
C THR A 3 -5.84 -15.11 6.98
N VAL A 4 -7.07 -14.88 7.48
CA VAL A 4 -7.43 -13.58 8.08
C VAL A 4 -6.47 -13.16 9.20
N ALA A 5 -5.94 -14.12 9.98
CA ALA A 5 -4.92 -13.85 10.99
C ALA A 5 -3.60 -13.35 10.38
N HIS A 6 -3.14 -13.95 9.28
CA HIS A 6 -1.97 -13.49 8.52
C HIS A 6 -2.14 -12.06 7.98
N GLN A 7 -3.33 -11.72 7.47
CA GLN A 7 -3.62 -10.38 6.95
C GLN A 7 -3.50 -9.31 8.06
N VAL A 8 -4.02 -9.59 9.26
CA VAL A 8 -3.88 -8.70 10.43
C VAL A 8 -2.44 -8.68 10.94
N ALA A 9 -1.74 -9.82 10.94
CA ALA A 9 -0.36 -9.97 11.36
C ALA A 9 0.62 -9.18 10.48
N HIS A 10 0.48 -9.25 9.15
CA HIS A 10 1.26 -8.44 8.20
C HIS A 10 1.03 -6.95 8.39
N LEU A 11 -0.22 -6.51 8.57
CA LEU A 11 -0.52 -5.11 8.88
C LEU A 11 0.12 -4.66 10.20
N ALA A 12 0.05 -5.49 11.24
CA ALA A 12 0.67 -5.21 12.55
C ALA A 12 2.20 -5.17 12.49
N TRP A 13 2.83 -6.04 11.69
CA TRP A 13 4.27 -6.04 11.46
C TRP A 13 4.71 -4.82 10.65
N THR A 14 4.09 -4.57 9.49
CA THR A 14 4.46 -3.44 8.63
C THR A 14 4.14 -2.08 9.23
N ASP A 15 3.10 -1.92 10.06
CA ASP A 15 2.88 -0.70 10.86
C ASP A 15 4.01 -0.50 11.88
N ARG A 16 4.50 -1.58 12.53
CA ARG A 16 5.65 -1.49 13.45
C ARG A 16 6.94 -1.11 12.74
N VAL A 17 7.22 -1.73 11.59
CA VAL A 17 8.43 -1.42 10.79
C VAL A 17 8.40 0.01 10.26
N ALA A 18 7.22 0.49 9.83
CA ALA A 18 7.04 1.89 9.43
C ALA A 18 7.18 2.86 10.62
N LEU A 19 6.77 2.48 11.83
CA LEU A 19 7.01 3.28 13.04
C LEU A 19 8.51 3.37 13.33
N THR A 20 9.22 2.25 13.36
CA THR A 20 10.69 2.23 13.50
C THR A 20 11.36 3.10 12.43
N ALA A 21 10.98 2.99 11.15
CA ALA A 21 11.54 3.82 10.09
C ALA A 21 11.34 5.34 10.31
N VAL A 22 10.26 5.76 11.01
CA VAL A 22 9.96 7.17 11.31
C VAL A 22 10.66 7.66 12.59
N THR A 23 10.78 6.81 13.62
CA THR A 23 11.27 7.23 14.95
C THR A 23 12.70 6.81 15.27
N ASP A 24 13.22 5.78 14.60
CA ASP A 24 14.56 5.21 14.81
C ASP A 24 15.14 4.70 13.47
N PRO A 25 15.72 5.60 12.65
CA PRO A 25 16.33 5.25 11.37
C PRO A 25 17.49 4.24 11.47
N GLU A 26 18.19 4.18 12.62
CA GLU A 26 19.33 3.29 12.83
C GLU A 26 18.86 1.86 13.11
N ALA A 27 17.87 1.68 13.98
CA ALA A 27 17.22 0.38 14.16
C ALA A 27 16.51 -0.09 12.88
N PHE A 28 15.96 0.83 12.08
CA PHE A 28 15.44 0.47 10.76
C PHE A 28 16.54 -0.01 9.79
N ALA A 29 17.72 0.63 9.78
CA ALA A 29 18.85 0.18 8.96
C ALA A 29 19.34 -1.22 9.39
N ALA A 30 19.41 -1.50 10.70
CA ALA A 30 19.72 -2.83 11.22
C ALA A 30 18.66 -3.88 10.81
N HIS A 31 17.37 -3.54 10.90
CA HIS A 31 16.26 -4.39 10.46
C HIS A 31 16.28 -4.66 8.94
N VAL A 32 16.71 -3.70 8.12
CA VAL A 32 16.92 -3.93 6.67
C VAL A 32 18.10 -4.87 6.41
N ALA A 33 19.17 -4.80 7.21
CA ALA A 33 20.30 -5.74 7.10
C ALA A 33 19.87 -7.17 7.46
N GLU A 34 19.07 -7.36 8.51
CA GLU A 34 18.48 -8.67 8.86
C GLU A 34 17.56 -9.19 7.74
N ALA A 35 16.66 -8.35 7.24
CA ALA A 35 15.76 -8.69 6.13
C ALA A 35 16.52 -9.13 4.86
N SER A 36 17.62 -8.44 4.56
CA SER A 36 18.46 -8.70 3.37
C SER A 36 19.20 -10.04 3.44
N ALA A 37 19.41 -10.60 4.64
CA ALA A 37 19.95 -11.94 4.82
C ALA A 37 18.90 -13.06 4.61
N ARG A 38 17.60 -12.71 4.57
CA ARG A 38 16.47 -13.67 4.51
C ARG A 38 15.40 -13.26 3.47
N PRO A 39 15.77 -12.80 2.25
CA PRO A 39 14.90 -12.00 1.39
C PRO A 39 13.63 -12.70 0.88
N PHE A 40 13.63 -14.05 0.86
CA PHE A 40 12.50 -14.84 0.38
C PHE A 40 11.50 -15.27 1.47
N THR A 41 11.85 -15.14 2.76
CA THR A 41 11.00 -15.66 3.85
C THR A 41 10.67 -14.61 4.91
N PHE A 42 11.52 -13.60 5.12
CA PHE A 42 11.45 -12.67 6.26
C PHE A 42 10.04 -12.07 6.54
N VAL A 43 9.28 -11.78 5.49
CA VAL A 43 7.90 -11.25 5.60
C VAL A 43 6.92 -12.32 6.06
N ASP A 44 6.96 -13.53 5.49
CA ASP A 44 6.13 -14.67 5.90
C ASP A 44 6.53 -15.15 7.31
N GLU A 45 7.84 -15.23 7.59
CA GLU A 45 8.47 -15.27 8.92
C GLU A 45 7.74 -14.42 9.97
N ALA A 46 7.72 -13.11 9.68
CA ALA A 46 7.15 -12.10 10.56
C ALA A 46 5.61 -12.13 10.62
N ALA A 47 4.94 -12.69 9.60
CA ALA A 47 3.49 -12.82 9.54
C ALA A 47 2.99 -14.07 10.28
N GLU A 48 3.53 -15.26 10.00
CA GLU A 48 3.16 -16.54 10.64
C GLU A 48 3.36 -16.49 12.16
N ALA A 49 4.54 -16.03 12.62
CA ALA A 49 4.85 -15.88 14.05
C ALA A 49 3.91 -14.91 14.79
N ARG A 50 3.23 -14.01 14.07
CA ARG A 50 2.19 -13.10 14.61
C ARG A 50 0.77 -13.62 14.38
N ALA A 51 0.53 -14.44 13.36
CA ALA A 51 -0.76 -15.08 13.10
C ALA A 51 -1.10 -16.12 14.18
N ALA A 52 -0.09 -16.68 14.84
CA ALA A 52 -0.21 -17.55 16.01
C ALA A 52 -0.67 -16.84 17.31
N LEU A 53 -0.66 -15.50 17.36
CA LEU A 53 -1.12 -14.74 18.54
C LEU A 53 -2.65 -14.76 18.66
N PRO A 54 -3.22 -14.82 19.88
CA PRO A 54 -4.67 -14.78 20.09
C PRO A 54 -5.34 -13.60 19.37
N PRO A 55 -6.49 -13.79 18.67
CA PRO A 55 -7.06 -12.75 17.81
C PRO A 55 -7.35 -11.40 18.51
N ALA A 56 -7.69 -11.42 19.80
CA ALA A 56 -7.88 -10.22 20.60
C ALA A 56 -6.57 -9.44 20.83
N GLU A 57 -5.46 -10.13 21.06
CA GLU A 57 -4.13 -9.54 21.22
C GLU A 57 -3.63 -9.01 19.88
N SER A 58 -3.74 -9.78 18.80
CA SER A 58 -3.39 -9.37 17.43
C SER A 58 -4.12 -8.08 17.01
N LEU A 59 -5.44 -8.00 17.22
CA LEU A 59 -6.22 -6.80 16.93
C LEU A 59 -5.85 -5.62 17.83
N THR A 60 -5.55 -5.86 19.11
CA THR A 60 -5.19 -4.80 20.08
C THR A 60 -3.81 -4.23 19.79
N GLY A 61 -2.81 -5.09 19.61
CA GLY A 61 -1.44 -4.72 19.26
C GLY A 61 -1.36 -4.00 17.91
N TRP A 62 -2.13 -4.44 16.90
CA TRP A 62 -2.24 -3.72 15.64
C TRP A 62 -2.87 -2.33 15.83
N ARG A 63 -3.96 -2.23 16.59
CA ARG A 63 -4.65 -0.94 16.84
C ARG A 63 -3.74 0.06 17.57
N ALA A 64 -2.97 -0.40 18.56
CA ALA A 64 -1.99 0.43 19.26
C ALA A 64 -0.83 0.87 18.34
N GLY A 65 -0.22 -0.06 17.60
CA GLY A 65 0.89 0.23 16.68
C GLY A 65 0.52 1.25 15.59
N ARG A 66 -0.67 1.09 14.98
CA ARG A 66 -1.18 2.04 13.98
C ARG A 66 -1.45 3.43 14.55
N ALA A 67 -1.91 3.53 15.80
CA ALA A 67 -2.14 4.81 16.47
C ALA A 67 -0.82 5.53 16.80
N ALA A 68 0.20 4.80 17.26
CA ALA A 68 1.55 5.32 17.44
C ALA A 68 2.17 5.80 16.11
N LEU A 69 1.96 5.05 15.03
CA LEU A 69 2.41 5.42 13.68
C LEU A 69 1.71 6.69 13.14
N ASP A 70 0.39 6.82 13.33
CA ASP A 70 -0.34 8.05 12.94
C ASP A 70 0.15 9.27 13.74
N ALA A 71 0.45 9.10 15.04
CA ALA A 71 1.05 10.16 15.85
C ALA A 71 2.46 10.53 15.38
N ALA A 72 3.33 9.55 15.13
CA ALA A 72 4.70 9.78 14.66
C ALA A 72 4.74 10.46 13.28
N LEU A 73 3.87 10.05 12.34
CA LEU A 73 3.74 10.67 11.02
C LEU A 73 3.16 12.09 11.06
N ARG A 74 2.45 12.49 12.13
CA ARG A 74 2.01 13.88 12.37
C ARG A 74 3.07 14.75 13.03
N ALA A 75 3.92 14.16 13.86
CA ALA A 75 4.99 14.84 14.58
C ALA A 75 6.28 14.99 13.76
N ALA A 76 6.45 14.23 12.67
CA ALA A 76 7.64 14.28 11.83
C ALA A 76 7.78 15.61 11.06
N GLU A 77 8.97 16.21 11.14
CA GLU A 77 9.27 17.55 10.59
C GLU A 77 8.99 17.68 9.08
N PRO A 78 8.52 18.84 8.60
CA PRO A 78 8.27 19.09 7.18
C PRO A 78 9.52 18.85 6.32
N GLY A 79 9.37 18.01 5.28
CA GLY A 79 10.45 17.64 4.37
C GLY A 79 11.20 16.35 4.74
N THR A 80 10.99 15.81 5.95
CA THR A 80 11.57 14.54 6.41
C THR A 80 11.46 13.42 5.37
N ARG A 81 12.60 12.74 5.12
CA ARG A 81 12.69 11.55 4.28
C ARG A 81 12.81 10.30 5.15
N VAL A 82 11.72 9.56 5.23
CA VAL A 82 11.62 8.29 5.96
C VAL A 82 12.37 7.21 5.16
N PRO A 83 13.39 6.54 5.71
CA PRO A 83 14.03 5.41 5.04
C PRO A 83 13.02 4.27 4.76
N TRP A 84 13.28 3.46 3.73
CA TRP A 84 12.46 2.29 3.44
C TRP A 84 13.26 1.23 2.67
N TYR A 85 12.62 0.10 2.33
CA TYR A 85 13.18 -0.97 1.49
C TYR A 85 13.47 -0.56 0.03
N GLY A 86 13.17 0.68 -0.34
CA GLY A 86 13.47 1.27 -1.64
C GLY A 86 13.88 2.75 -1.44
N PRO A 87 13.72 3.62 -2.44
CA PRO A 87 14.01 5.04 -2.30
C PRO A 87 13.30 5.66 -1.08
N PRO A 88 14.00 6.41 -0.19
CA PRO A 88 13.40 7.00 1.00
C PRO A 88 12.16 7.84 0.69
N MET A 89 11.05 7.59 1.38
CA MET A 89 9.76 8.24 1.12
C MET A 89 9.64 9.58 1.85
N SER A 90 8.85 10.51 1.30
CA SER A 90 8.36 11.64 2.11
C SER A 90 7.29 11.18 3.08
N VAL A 91 7.18 11.82 4.25
CA VAL A 91 6.17 11.50 5.28
C VAL A 91 4.74 11.33 4.72
N PRO A 92 4.20 12.21 3.83
CA PRO A 92 2.89 12.00 3.23
C PRO A 92 2.80 10.79 2.29
N SER A 93 3.92 10.38 1.67
CA SER A 93 3.98 9.18 0.84
C SER A 93 3.98 7.90 1.68
N MET A 94 4.70 7.89 2.82
CA MET A 94 4.63 6.81 3.81
C MET A 94 3.20 6.66 4.34
N ALA A 95 2.55 7.75 4.76
CA ALA A 95 1.15 7.74 5.20
C ALA A 95 0.19 7.21 4.10
N THR A 96 0.42 7.58 2.84
CA THR A 96 -0.36 7.08 1.70
C THR A 96 -0.14 5.58 1.46
N ALA A 97 1.09 5.08 1.65
CA ALA A 97 1.40 3.65 1.54
C ALA A 97 0.71 2.83 2.65
N ARG A 98 0.73 3.30 3.90
CA ARG A 98 0.03 2.63 5.02
C ARG A 98 -1.49 2.60 4.84
N LEU A 99 -2.07 3.66 4.26
CA LEU A 99 -3.48 3.70 3.87
C LEU A 99 -3.80 2.67 2.79
N MET A 100 -2.95 2.55 1.77
CA MET A 100 -3.08 1.55 0.70
C MET A 100 -3.00 0.12 1.26
N GLU A 101 -1.98 -0.18 2.06
CA GLU A 101 -1.80 -1.48 2.72
C GLU A 101 -3.03 -1.85 3.56
N THR A 102 -3.47 -0.95 4.43
CA THR A 102 -4.67 -1.15 5.28
C THR A 102 -5.93 -1.39 4.44
N TRP A 103 -6.08 -0.70 3.31
CA TRP A 103 -7.22 -0.91 2.42
C TRP A 103 -7.14 -2.26 1.70
N ALA A 104 -5.97 -2.64 1.19
CA ALA A 104 -5.76 -3.80 0.35
C ALA A 104 -5.78 -5.12 1.16
N HIS A 105 -5.06 -5.20 2.27
CA HIS A 105 -5.14 -6.36 3.17
C HIS A 105 -6.51 -6.46 3.86
N GLY A 106 -7.17 -5.31 4.07
CA GLY A 106 -8.58 -5.27 4.47
C GLY A 106 -9.57 -5.66 3.36
N GLN A 107 -9.14 -5.80 2.10
CA GLN A 107 -9.95 -6.38 1.01
C GLN A 107 -9.89 -7.90 1.11
N ASP A 108 -8.69 -8.45 1.22
CA ASP A 108 -8.44 -9.89 1.39
C ASP A 108 -9.24 -10.48 2.56
N VAL A 109 -9.32 -9.76 3.69
CA VAL A 109 -10.15 -10.12 4.86
C VAL A 109 -11.65 -10.04 4.56
N ALA A 110 -12.09 -9.07 3.76
CA ALA A 110 -13.50 -8.88 3.44
C ALA A 110 -14.00 -9.97 2.47
N ASP A 111 -13.21 -10.32 1.46
CA ASP A 111 -13.53 -11.37 0.50
C ASP A 111 -13.49 -12.76 1.17
N ALA A 112 -12.52 -13.01 2.06
CA ALA A 112 -12.46 -14.23 2.88
C ALA A 112 -13.65 -14.40 3.84
N LEU A 113 -14.41 -13.32 4.11
CA LEU A 113 -15.63 -13.33 4.93
C LEU A 113 -16.92 -13.17 4.09
N GLY A 114 -16.82 -13.04 2.76
CA GLY A 114 -17.96 -12.78 1.87
C GLY A 114 -18.62 -11.40 2.05
N VAL A 115 -17.92 -10.43 2.67
CA VAL A 115 -18.48 -9.12 3.04
C VAL A 115 -18.10 -8.05 2.01
N ARG A 116 -19.09 -7.49 1.31
CA ARG A 116 -18.86 -6.34 0.41
C ARG A 116 -18.59 -5.06 1.21
N ARG A 117 -17.37 -4.51 1.11
CA ARG A 117 -17.04 -3.16 1.58
C ARG A 117 -17.52 -2.11 0.59
N ALA A 118 -18.24 -1.09 1.04
CA ALA A 118 -18.67 0.01 0.18
C ALA A 118 -17.46 0.89 -0.23
N PRO A 119 -17.18 1.07 -1.54
CA PRO A 119 -16.12 1.97 -2.00
C PRO A 119 -16.50 3.43 -1.75
N THR A 120 -15.51 4.28 -1.48
CA THR A 120 -15.72 5.70 -1.13
C THR A 120 -14.69 6.59 -1.79
N GLY A 121 -14.92 7.91 -1.81
CA GLY A 121 -14.00 8.90 -2.39
C GLY A 121 -12.57 8.88 -1.81
N ARG A 122 -12.31 8.15 -0.72
CA ARG A 122 -10.96 7.92 -0.16
C ARG A 122 -10.06 7.07 -1.08
N LEU A 123 -10.60 6.34 -2.05
CA LEU A 123 -9.80 5.57 -3.03
C LEU A 123 -8.84 6.45 -3.85
N ARG A 124 -9.10 7.76 -3.99
CA ARG A 124 -8.22 8.71 -4.69
C ARG A 124 -6.76 8.71 -4.20
N HIS A 125 -6.53 8.37 -2.93
CA HIS A 125 -5.18 8.29 -2.36
C HIS A 125 -4.42 7.06 -2.89
N ILE A 126 -5.13 5.95 -3.13
CA ILE A 126 -4.59 4.70 -3.68
C ILE A 126 -4.41 4.83 -5.20
N ALA A 127 -5.39 5.39 -5.91
CA ALA A 127 -5.27 5.67 -7.34
C ALA A 127 -4.08 6.59 -7.66
N ARG A 128 -3.90 7.68 -6.89
CA ARG A 128 -2.73 8.58 -7.02
C ARG A 128 -1.41 7.91 -6.62
N LEU A 129 -1.42 6.91 -5.75
CA LEU A 129 -0.21 6.11 -5.47
C LEU A 129 0.13 5.23 -6.67
N GLY A 130 -0.82 4.41 -7.14
CA GLY A 130 -0.63 3.51 -8.29
C GLY A 130 -0.15 4.22 -9.56
N TRP A 131 -0.69 5.41 -9.87
CA TRP A 131 -0.19 6.25 -10.96
C TRP A 131 1.27 6.68 -10.75
N ARG A 132 1.64 7.19 -9.57
CA ARG A 132 3.01 7.61 -9.27
C ARG A 132 4.01 6.45 -9.24
N THR A 133 3.57 5.22 -8.99
CA THR A 133 4.46 4.05 -8.86
C THR A 133 4.66 3.25 -10.14
N ARG A 134 4.19 3.72 -11.32
CA ARG A 134 4.43 3.05 -12.62
C ARG A 134 5.92 2.71 -12.78
N ASP A 135 6.78 3.72 -12.75
CA ASP A 135 8.20 3.56 -13.09
C ASP A 135 8.96 2.77 -12.04
N PHE A 136 8.55 2.87 -10.77
CA PHE A 136 9.05 2.02 -9.70
C PHE A 136 8.67 0.54 -9.90
N ALA A 137 7.47 0.24 -10.40
CA ALA A 137 7.07 -1.12 -10.72
C ALA A 137 7.89 -1.71 -11.90
N TYR A 138 8.24 -0.90 -12.91
CA TYR A 138 9.18 -1.31 -13.96
C TYR A 138 10.57 -1.64 -13.37
N ALA A 139 11.14 -0.73 -12.57
CA ALA A 139 12.44 -0.92 -11.92
C ALA A 139 12.49 -2.16 -11.02
N MET A 140 11.44 -2.43 -10.24
CA MET A 140 11.32 -3.62 -9.39
C MET A 140 11.21 -4.95 -10.16
N ASN A 141 10.97 -4.91 -11.47
CA ASN A 141 10.98 -6.08 -12.36
C ASN A 141 12.22 -6.11 -13.29
N GLY A 142 13.18 -5.21 -13.10
CA GLY A 142 14.37 -5.10 -13.95
C GLY A 142 14.09 -4.56 -15.36
N LEU A 143 12.98 -3.84 -15.56
CA LEU A 143 12.53 -3.33 -16.85
C LEU A 143 12.71 -1.81 -16.95
N THR A 144 12.96 -1.31 -18.16
CA THR A 144 12.97 0.13 -18.45
C THR A 144 11.54 0.65 -18.60
N PRO A 145 11.11 1.70 -17.87
CA PRO A 145 9.79 2.30 -18.04
C PRO A 145 9.68 3.07 -19.37
N PRO A 146 8.50 3.13 -20.01
CA PRO A 146 8.28 3.97 -21.19
C PRO A 146 8.45 5.46 -20.87
N GLU A 147 9.33 6.15 -21.59
CA GLU A 147 9.59 7.59 -21.44
C GLU A 147 8.34 8.46 -21.68
N ALA A 148 7.47 8.01 -22.59
CA ALA A 148 6.24 8.72 -22.92
C ALA A 148 5.32 8.87 -21.69
N PRO A 149 4.78 10.08 -21.44
CA PRO A 149 3.86 10.30 -20.33
C PRO A 149 2.56 9.53 -20.55
N PHE A 150 1.91 9.19 -19.45
CA PHE A 150 0.62 8.53 -19.44
C PHE A 150 -0.34 9.24 -18.49
N ARG A 151 -1.63 9.22 -18.86
CA ARG A 151 -2.73 9.74 -18.06
C ARG A 151 -3.54 8.57 -17.50
N ILE A 152 -4.14 8.76 -16.34
CA ILE A 152 -5.28 7.93 -15.92
C ILE A 152 -6.53 8.80 -15.73
N GLU A 153 -7.69 8.27 -16.09
CA GLU A 153 -8.99 8.92 -15.91
C GLU A 153 -9.98 7.95 -15.29
N LEU A 154 -10.28 8.14 -14.00
CA LEU A 154 -11.07 7.18 -13.22
C LEU A 154 -12.42 7.75 -12.79
N THR A 155 -13.47 6.94 -12.91
CA THR A 155 -14.81 7.26 -12.39
C THR A 155 -14.83 7.06 -10.87
N PRO A 156 -15.15 8.09 -10.07
CA PRO A 156 -15.27 7.96 -8.61
C PRO A 156 -16.36 6.94 -8.22
N PRO A 157 -16.25 6.23 -7.09
CA PRO A 157 -17.29 5.31 -6.64
C PRO A 157 -18.55 6.01 -6.09
N GLN A 158 -18.43 7.31 -5.76
CA GLN A 158 -19.48 8.16 -5.20
C GLN A 158 -19.18 9.61 -5.62
N GLY A 159 -20.19 10.33 -6.10
CA GLY A 159 -20.08 11.72 -6.56
C GLY A 159 -19.78 11.89 -8.05
N GLU A 160 -19.78 13.14 -8.51
CA GLU A 160 -19.63 13.51 -9.92
C GLU A 160 -18.18 13.76 -10.33
N GLY A 161 -17.94 13.84 -11.65
CA GLY A 161 -16.63 14.15 -12.25
C GLY A 161 -15.74 12.94 -12.53
N ARG A 162 -14.46 13.20 -12.84
CA ARG A 162 -13.41 12.20 -13.05
C ARG A 162 -12.20 12.53 -12.17
N TRP A 163 -11.50 11.51 -11.67
CA TRP A 163 -10.16 11.67 -11.11
C TRP A 163 -9.13 11.52 -12.23
N THR A 164 -8.41 12.58 -12.53
CA THR A 164 -7.40 12.61 -13.60
C THR A 164 -6.01 12.85 -13.02
N TYR A 165 -5.03 12.07 -13.49
CA TYR A 165 -3.62 12.25 -13.14
C TYR A 165 -2.75 12.02 -14.38
N GLY A 166 -1.69 12.82 -14.55
CA GLY A 166 -0.88 12.89 -15.77
C GLY A 166 -1.37 13.96 -16.77
N PRO A 167 -0.54 14.34 -17.77
CA PRO A 167 -0.86 15.39 -18.74
C PRO A 167 -2.16 15.11 -19.52
N GLU A 168 -2.80 16.14 -20.05
CA GLU A 168 -4.06 15.99 -20.82
C GLU A 168 -3.81 15.59 -22.28
N ASP A 169 -2.68 16.00 -22.83
CA ASP A 169 -2.13 15.66 -24.13
C ASP A 169 -1.38 14.30 -24.13
N ALA A 170 -1.31 13.60 -22.99
CA ALA A 170 -0.60 12.33 -22.89
C ALA A 170 -1.15 11.28 -23.89
N PRO A 171 -0.28 10.64 -24.70
CA PRO A 171 -0.69 9.73 -25.78
C PRO A 171 -1.22 8.39 -25.28
N GLN A 172 -0.93 8.01 -24.03
CA GLN A 172 -1.40 6.78 -23.39
C GLN A 172 -2.39 7.12 -22.27
N ARG A 173 -3.55 6.44 -22.22
CA ARG A 173 -4.60 6.70 -21.22
C ARG A 173 -5.17 5.42 -20.63
N VAL A 174 -5.08 5.25 -19.30
CA VAL A 174 -5.82 4.19 -18.59
C VAL A 174 -7.14 4.75 -18.07
N THR A 175 -8.25 4.05 -18.31
CA THR A 175 -9.60 4.49 -17.95
C THR A 175 -10.40 3.37 -17.29
N GLY A 176 -11.37 3.72 -16.43
CA GLY A 176 -12.26 2.74 -15.79
C GLY A 176 -12.81 3.21 -14.44
N PRO A 177 -13.51 2.34 -13.69
CA PRO A 177 -13.93 2.63 -12.32
C PRO A 177 -12.72 2.75 -11.38
N ALA A 178 -12.79 3.68 -10.43
CA ALA A 178 -11.68 3.88 -9.49
C ALA A 178 -11.49 2.72 -8.49
N LEU A 179 -12.53 1.92 -8.22
CA LEU A 179 -12.41 0.69 -7.44
C LEU A 179 -11.56 -0.33 -8.20
N ASP A 180 -11.95 -0.65 -9.42
CA ASP A 180 -11.28 -1.60 -10.31
C ASP A 180 -9.80 -1.27 -10.50
N PHE A 181 -9.47 -0.01 -10.78
CA PHE A 181 -8.07 0.42 -10.85
C PHE A 181 -7.32 0.21 -9.54
N CYS A 182 -7.93 0.49 -8.38
CA CYS A 182 -7.31 0.24 -7.07
C CYS A 182 -7.12 -1.26 -6.79
N LEU A 183 -8.04 -2.12 -7.21
CA LEU A 183 -7.88 -3.58 -7.11
C LEU A 183 -6.73 -4.06 -8.00
N LEU A 184 -6.64 -3.57 -9.24
CA LEU A 184 -5.59 -3.93 -10.18
C LEU A 184 -4.19 -3.53 -9.67
N VAL A 185 -3.98 -2.26 -9.30
CA VAL A 185 -2.64 -1.79 -8.86
C VAL A 185 -2.21 -2.33 -7.49
N THR A 186 -3.13 -2.88 -6.70
CA THR A 186 -2.81 -3.60 -5.44
C THR A 186 -2.77 -5.12 -5.61
N ARG A 187 -2.97 -5.63 -6.83
CA ARG A 187 -3.01 -7.07 -7.21
C ARG A 187 -4.07 -7.88 -6.45
N ARG A 188 -5.27 -7.32 -6.29
CA ARG A 188 -6.43 -7.92 -5.60
C ARG A 188 -7.53 -8.48 -6.53
N ALA A 189 -7.40 -8.31 -7.84
CA ALA A 189 -8.23 -8.96 -8.86
C ALA A 189 -7.42 -9.12 -10.17
N HIS A 190 -7.83 -10.04 -11.06
CA HIS A 190 -7.17 -10.16 -12.37
C HIS A 190 -7.58 -9.01 -13.29
N ARG A 191 -6.79 -8.73 -14.34
CA ARG A 191 -7.14 -7.67 -15.32
C ARG A 191 -8.50 -7.93 -15.96
N ASP A 192 -8.79 -9.18 -16.28
CA ASP A 192 -9.95 -9.56 -17.08
C ASP A 192 -11.26 -9.56 -16.27
N ASP A 193 -11.17 -9.50 -14.93
CA ASP A 193 -12.30 -9.36 -14.01
C ASP A 193 -12.77 -7.90 -13.87
N LEU A 194 -12.09 -6.94 -14.52
CA LEU A 194 -12.15 -5.51 -14.19
C LEU A 194 -12.45 -4.64 -15.41
N ALA A 195 -13.23 -3.57 -15.22
CA ALA A 195 -13.57 -2.62 -16.28
C ALA A 195 -12.46 -1.57 -16.53
N VAL A 196 -11.18 -1.96 -16.41
CA VAL A 196 -10.01 -1.10 -16.66
C VAL A 196 -9.52 -1.30 -18.10
N ARG A 197 -9.40 -0.20 -18.84
CA ARG A 197 -8.95 -0.15 -20.24
C ARG A 197 -7.70 0.70 -20.37
N ALA A 198 -6.80 0.32 -21.27
CA ALA A 198 -5.56 1.01 -21.61
C ALA A 198 -5.32 0.88 -23.12
#